data_AF-A0A0C9TX68-F1
#
_entry.id   AF-A0A0C9TX68-F1
#
_cell.length_a   1.000
_cell.length_b   1.000
_cell.length_c   1.000
_cell.angle_alpha   90.00
_cell.angle_beta   90.00
_cell.angle_gamma   90.00
#
_symmetry.space_group_name_H-M   'P 1'
#
loop_
_entity.id
_entity.type
_entity.pdbx_description
1 polymer ?
#
loop_
_entity_poly.entity_id
_entity_poly.type
_entity_poly.pdbx_seq_one_letter_code
_entity_poly.pdbx_strand_id
1 'polypeptide(L)' 'MARLTWLNGSDARDRSQHGPLMLDFKTRKDANMAIDQGLTIDGTYCRASIYIPRAPQCFRCQDWGHRATECTGEA' A
#
# COMPACT_ATOMS: atom_id res chain seq x y z
N MET A 1 -8.78 -17.26 -1.22
CA MET A 1 -7.45 -16.91 -1.74
C MET A 1 -7.10 -15.51 -1.25
N ALA A 2 -5.91 -15.31 -0.71
CA ALA A 2 -5.40 -13.97 -0.40
C ALA A 2 -5.13 -13.24 -1.73
N ARG A 3 -5.55 -11.98 -1.85
CA ARG A 3 -5.25 -11.15 -3.02
C ARG A 3 -3.91 -10.47 -2.79
N LEU A 4 -3.06 -10.51 -3.82
CA LEU A 4 -1.69 -10.01 -3.78
C LEU A 4 -1.56 -8.92 -4.84
N THR A 5 -1.15 -7.73 -4.42
CA THR A 5 -1.05 -6.55 -5.29
C THR A 5 0.28 -5.85 -5.06
N TRP A 6 1.05 -5.64 -6.13
CA TRP A 6 2.24 -4.79 -6.08
C TRP A 6 1.83 -3.32 -5.94
N LEU A 7 2.45 -2.60 -5.00
CA LEU A 7 2.18 -1.18 -4.77
C LEU A 7 3.03 -0.25 -5.65
N ASN A 8 4.01 -0.80 -6.36
CA ASN A 8 4.87 -0.10 -7.31
C ASN A 8 4.59 -0.54 -8.75
N GLY A 9 4.90 0.34 -9.72
CA GLY A 9 4.77 0.05 -11.15
C GLY A 9 5.75 -1.03 -11.64
N SER A 10 5.48 -1.61 -12.81
CA SER A 10 6.36 -2.60 -13.47
C SER A 10 7.80 -2.10 -13.59
N ASP A 11 8.00 -0.88 -14.06
CA ASP A 11 9.34 -0.33 -14.31
C ASP A 11 10.18 -0.23 -13.03
N ALA A 12 9.53 0.05 -11.89
CA ALA A 12 10.20 0.08 -10.60
C ALA A 12 10.57 -1.32 -10.11
N ARG A 13 9.79 -2.34 -10.45
CA ARG A 13 10.07 -3.75 -10.14
C ARG A 13 11.20 -4.31 -11.00
N ASP A 14 11.28 -3.90 -12.27
CA ASP A 14 12.35 -4.36 -13.16
C ASP A 14 13.72 -3.79 -12.75
N ARG A 15 13.73 -2.59 -12.14
CA ARG A 15 14.96 -1.91 -11.69
C ARG A 15 15.34 -2.24 -10.25
N SER A 16 14.41 -2.69 -9.42
CA SER A 16 14.63 -2.94 -8.00
C SER A 16 14.47 -4.43 -7.69
N GLN A 17 15.42 -4.99 -6.95
CA GLN A 17 15.32 -6.37 -6.46
C GLN A 17 14.26 -6.54 -5.35
N HIS A 18 13.70 -5.44 -4.85
CA HIS A 18 12.70 -5.43 -3.77
C HIS A 18 11.54 -4.48 -4.09
N GLY A 19 10.33 -4.84 -3.63
CA GLY A 19 9.14 -4.03 -3.85
C GLY A 19 8.13 -4.14 -2.72
N PRO A 20 7.35 -3.07 -2.45
CA PRO A 20 6.26 -3.12 -1.50
C PRO A 20 5.10 -3.95 -2.05
N LEU A 21 4.61 -4.87 -1.23
CA LEU A 21 3.52 -5.78 -1.57
C LEU A 21 2.35 -5.62 -0.61
N MET A 22 1.15 -5.48 -1.17
CA MET A 22 -0.10 -5.48 -0.41
C MET A 22 -0.73 -6.87 -0.45
N LEU A 23 -1.09 -7.38 0.72
CA LEU A 23 -1.71 -8.67 0.93
C LEU A 23 -3.05 -8.49 1.62
N ASP A 24 -4.10 -9.07 1.04
CA ASP A 24 -5.41 -9.11 1.67
C ASP A 24 -5.56 -10.40 2.50
N PHE A 25 -5.80 -10.23 3.80
CA PHE A 25 -6.10 -11.32 4.71
C PHE A 25 -7.61 -11.47 4.90
N LYS A 26 -8.07 -12.72 5.03
CA LYS A 26 -9.50 -13.02 5.20
C LYS A 26 -10.03 -12.50 6.54
N THR A 27 -9.18 -12.47 7.58
CA THR A 27 -9.56 -12.02 8.91
C THR A 27 -8.57 -10.99 9.43
N ARG A 28 -9.07 -10.09 10.29
CA ARG A 28 -8.24 -9.13 11.02
C ARG A 28 -7.20 -9.82 11.91
N LYS A 29 -7.54 -10.99 12.46
CA LYS A 29 -6.64 -11.78 13.30
C LYS A 29 -5.41 -12.22 12.52
N ASP A 30 -5.59 -12.72 11.29
CA ASP A 30 -4.48 -13.17 10.45
C ASP A 30 -3.59 -11.99 10.00
N ALA A 31 -4.21 -10.86 9.67
CA ALA A 31 -3.47 -9.62 9.36
C ALA A 31 -2.63 -9.14 10.54
N ASN A 32 -3.20 -9.10 11.74
CA ASN A 32 -2.48 -8.71 12.95
C ASN A 32 -1.34 -9.69 13.25
N MET A 33 -1.58 -11.00 13.11
CA MET A 33 -0.55 -12.02 13.31
C MET A 33 0.62 -11.83 12.33
N ALA A 34 0.35 -11.52 11.06
CA ALA A 34 1.38 -11.21 10.07
C ALA A 34 2.16 -9.93 10.41
N ILE A 35 1.49 -8.91 10.97
CA ILE A 35 2.15 -7.67 11.43
C ILE A 35 3.05 -7.94 12.63
N ASP A 36 2.55 -8.70 13.60
CA ASP A 36 3.26 -8.98 14.86
C ASP A 36 4.47 -9.90 14.65
N GLN A 37 4.34 -10.90 13.78
CA GLN A 37 5.36 -11.94 13.59
C GLN A 37 6.18 -11.77 12.29
N GLY A 38 5.73 -10.92 11.37
CA GLY A 38 6.27 -10.86 10.02
C GLY A 38 5.81 -12.01 9.12
N LEU A 39 6.32 -12.03 7.90
CA LEU A 39 6.05 -13.07 6.91
C LEU A 39 7.36 -13.62 6.38
N THR A 40 7.42 -14.93 6.13
CA THR A 40 8.56 -15.54 5.42
C THR A 40 8.11 -15.94 4.03
N ILE A 41 8.77 -15.40 3.00
CA ILE A 41 8.50 -15.70 1.59
C ILE A 41 9.82 -16.18 0.98
N ASP A 42 9.84 -17.39 0.43
CA ASP A 42 11.03 -18.02 -0.16
C ASP A 42 12.26 -17.98 0.77
N GLY A 43 12.04 -18.23 2.08
CA GLY A 43 13.08 -18.20 3.11
C GLY A 43 13.53 -16.79 3.53
N THR A 44 13.00 -15.74 2.92
CA THR A 44 13.31 -14.35 3.28
C THR A 44 12.27 -13.80 4.25
N TYR A 45 12.74 -13.22 5.36
CA TYR A 45 11.88 -12.51 6.30
C TYR A 45 11.47 -11.15 5.75
N CYS A 46 10.16 -10.90 5.72
CA CYS A 46 9.53 -9.66 5.26
C CYS A 46 8.75 -9.04 6.42
N ARG A 47 9.07 -7.79 6.75
CA ARG A 47 8.28 -7.00 7.70
C ARG A 47 6.92 -6.65 7.08
N ALA A 48 5.85 -6.90 7.83
CA ALA A 48 4.50 -6.47 7.45
C ALA A 48 4.05 -5.27 8.28
N SER A 49 3.17 -4.45 7.70
CA SER A 49 2.54 -3.31 8.36
C SER A 49 1.15 -3.07 7.77
N ILE A 50 0.29 -2.36 8.51
CA ILE A 50 -0.99 -1.91 7.97
C ILE A 50 -0.75 -1.02 6.75
N TYR A 51 -1.45 -1.30 5.66
CA TYR A 51 -1.46 -0.42 4.50
C TYR A 51 -2.31 0.81 4.79
N ILE A 52 -1.69 1.99 4.73
CA ILE A 52 -2.37 3.27 4.81
C ILE A 52 -2.28 3.89 3.42
N PRO A 53 -3.41 4.00 2.68
CA PRO A 53 -3.39 4.64 1.37
C PRO A 53 -2.90 6.08 1.49
N ARG A 54 -2.05 6.50 0.56
CA ARG A 54 -1.59 7.90 0.51
C ARG A 54 -2.81 8.81 0.37
N ALA A 55 -2.86 9.88 1.15
CA ALA A 55 -3.86 10.92 0.96
C ALA A 55 -3.83 11.36 -0.53
N PRO A 56 -4.98 11.46 -1.20
CA PRO A 56 -5.01 11.95 -2.57
C PRO A 56 -4.47 13.37 -2.60
N GLN A 57 -3.63 13.68 -3.58
CA GLN A 57 -3.28 15.04 -3.89
C GLN A 57 -4.39 15.65 -4.75
N CYS A 58 -4.90 16.80 -4.33
CA CYS A 58 -5.82 17.59 -5.12
C CYS A 58 -5.02 18.36 -6.18
N PHE A 59 -5.11 17.96 -7.45
CA PHE A 59 -4.43 18.69 -8.53
C PHE A 59 -5.08 20.02 -8.90
N ARG A 60 -6.17 20.42 -8.21
CA ARG A 60 -6.78 21.74 -8.35
C ARG A 60 -6.10 22.78 -7.45
N CYS A 61 -6.12 22.58 -6.13
CA CYS A 61 -5.52 23.51 -5.17
C CYS A 61 -4.12 23.09 -4.69
N GLN A 62 -3.59 21.96 -5.16
CA GLN A 62 -2.31 21.36 -4.74
C GLN A 62 -2.24 20.87 -3.28
N ASP A 63 -3.33 20.95 -2.51
CA ASP A 63 -3.43 20.39 -1.15
C ASP A 63 -3.67 18.87 -1.13
N TRP A 64 -3.56 18.27 0.05
CA TRP A 64 -3.75 16.84 0.30
C TRP A 64 -5.08 16.54 1.00
N GLY A 65 -5.58 15.31 0.83
CA GLY A 65 -6.68 14.77 1.62
C GLY A 65 -8.06 14.81 0.96
N HIS A 66 -8.17 15.38 -0.24
CA HIS A 66 -9.41 15.38 -1.03
C HIS A 66 -9.10 15.25 -2.53
N ARG A 67 -10.08 14.80 -3.32
CA ARG A 67 -9.96 14.76 -4.78
C ARG A 67 -10.34 16.12 -5.38
N ALA A 68 -9.88 16.41 -6.60
CA ALA A 68 -10.26 17.64 -7.30
C ALA A 68 -11.79 17.79 -7.47
N THR A 69 -12.53 16.68 -7.57
CA THR A 69 -14.01 16.63 -7.62
C THR A 69 -14.69 17.04 -6.32
N GLU A 70 -13.98 16.98 -5.21
CA GLU A 70 -14.46 17.29 -3.85
C GLU A 70 -13.87 18.62 -3.33
N CYS A 71 -13.10 19.32 -4.18
CA CYS A 71 -12.38 20.52 -3.80
C CYS A 71 -13.34 21.71 -3.66
N THR A 72 -13.36 22.31 -2.46
CA THR A 72 -14.11 23.52 -2.14
C THR A 72 -13.26 24.79 -2.24
N GLY A 73 -11.94 24.65 -2.45
CA GLY A 73 -11.04 25.77 -2.70
C GLY A 73 -11.21 26.32 -4.12
N GLU A 74 -11.07 27.64 -4.26
CA GLU A 74 -10.95 28.27 -5.57
C GLU A 74 -9.57 27.96 -6.17
N ALA A 75 -9.52 27.85 -7.50
CA ALA A 75 -8.29 27.60 -8.26
C ALA A 75 -7.54 28.91 -8.49
#